data_AF-A0A1G6I5U6-F1
#
_entry.id   AF-A0A1G6I5U6-F1
#
_cell.length_a   1.000
_cell.length_b   1.000
_cell.length_c   1.000
_cell.angle_alpha   90.00
_cell.angle_beta   90.00
_cell.angle_gamma   90.00
#
_symmetry.space_group_name_H-M   'P 1'
#
loop_
_entity.id
_entity.type
_entity.pdbx_description
1 polymer ?
#
loop_
_entity_poly.entity_id
_entity_poly.type
_entity_poly.pdbx_seq_one_letter_code
_entity_poly.pdbx_strand_id
1 'polypeptide(L)'
;MSGRTSRSASRADPDTGTATEAESTPDVPPDSGAQALGLERVMGFIASFVAPITLITSLLFYFGYVSSREYFRYFGVDVDLLGLSPREFVMRSPGALFVPVMILLLLAAALSLGHRVLRRRLRAAGAPRQHRVVTVIAVAGAALLLAGLSLAFLFAVLGSWPFYPFVTPLILAVGAGLAAYAASIARTLSGAREGRSLVVLLVLVLVAGTFWTTATVAQWWGLGQARALAADFSTLPAVVLDTQERLSPGNNAISLQQLPANDPVQGEPATSTKYHYRYFGLRLLVFGGGRLYLVPDNWSPDASTIVVPYDDSVRLRFRFAPDINPPR
;
A
#
# COMPACT_ATOMS: atom_id res chain seq x y z
N MET A 1 78.19 -71.38 -8.14
CA MET A 1 78.95 -71.31 -9.41
C MET A 1 79.08 -69.85 -9.78
N SER A 2 80.24 -69.23 -9.52
CA SER A 2 81.26 -68.91 -10.54
C SER A 2 80.65 -68.22 -11.78
N GLY A 3 81.00 -66.99 -12.16
CA GLY A 3 82.26 -66.30 -11.95
C GLY A 3 82.24 -64.77 -12.05
N ARG A 4 83.31 -64.24 -11.43
CA ARG A 4 84.06 -62.99 -11.67
C ARG A 4 84.23 -62.69 -13.18
N THR A 5 84.51 -61.47 -13.66
CA THR A 5 85.29 -60.35 -13.08
C THR A 5 85.13 -59.11 -13.96
N SER A 6 85.06 -57.93 -13.30
CA SER A 6 85.86 -56.69 -13.55
C SER A 6 85.82 -56.02 -14.93
N ARG A 7 85.99 -54.71 -15.11
CA ARG A 7 86.21 -53.47 -14.33
C ARG A 7 86.24 -52.40 -15.42
N SER A 8 85.69 -51.21 -15.20
CA SER A 8 86.47 -49.97 -15.33
C SER A 8 85.66 -48.79 -14.83
N ALA A 9 86.31 -47.99 -14.00
CA ALA A 9 85.79 -46.77 -13.42
C ALA A 9 86.31 -45.57 -14.23
N SER A 10 85.47 -44.55 -14.42
CA SER A 10 85.93 -43.17 -14.57
C SER A 10 84.87 -42.22 -14.04
N ARG A 11 85.31 -41.06 -13.56
CA ARG A 11 84.78 -40.27 -12.44
C ARG A 11 84.47 -38.84 -12.89
N ALA A 12 83.38 -38.28 -12.34
CA ALA A 12 82.99 -36.85 -12.18
C ALA A 12 82.71 -36.02 -13.45
N ASP A 13 81.79 -35.05 -13.53
CA ASP A 13 81.03 -34.25 -12.55
C ASP A 13 79.74 -33.64 -13.23
N PRO A 14 78.95 -32.68 -12.67
CA PRO A 14 77.49 -32.59 -12.86
C PRO A 14 77.07 -31.45 -13.81
N ASP A 15 75.80 -31.41 -14.24
CA ASP A 15 74.88 -30.26 -14.09
C ASP A 15 73.59 -30.37 -14.92
N THR A 16 72.51 -29.82 -14.36
CA THR A 16 71.33 -29.21 -15.00
C THR A 16 70.50 -29.94 -16.08
N GLY A 17 69.26 -30.26 -15.70
CA GLY A 17 68.06 -29.59 -16.26
C GLY A 17 67.44 -30.08 -17.59
N THR A 18 66.11 -29.95 -17.66
CA THR A 18 65.16 -30.11 -18.80
C THR A 18 64.85 -31.55 -19.23
N ALA A 19 63.69 -32.17 -18.91
CA ALA A 19 62.27 -31.88 -19.18
C ALA A 19 61.77 -32.35 -20.57
N THR A 20 60.52 -32.86 -20.59
CA THR A 20 59.67 -33.32 -21.72
C THR A 20 59.80 -34.85 -21.96
N GLU A 21 58.77 -35.71 -21.96
CA GLU A 21 57.32 -35.57 -22.18
C GLU A 21 56.64 -36.88 -21.72
N ALA A 22 55.55 -36.79 -20.95
CA ALA A 22 54.55 -37.86 -20.87
C ALA A 22 53.18 -37.19 -20.74
N GLU A 23 52.46 -37.24 -21.83
CA GLU A 23 51.16 -36.66 -22.10
C GLU A 23 50.07 -37.33 -21.24
N SER A 24 49.43 -36.55 -20.36
CA SER A 24 48.14 -36.90 -19.76
C SER A 24 47.23 -35.67 -19.85
N THR A 25 46.24 -35.76 -20.72
CA THR A 25 45.20 -34.78 -21.00
C THR A 25 44.56 -34.26 -19.70
N PRO A 26 44.43 -32.95 -19.47
CA PRO A 26 43.57 -32.44 -18.42
C PRO A 26 42.11 -32.60 -18.87
N ASP A 27 41.35 -33.44 -18.17
CA ASP A 27 39.90 -33.45 -18.21
C ASP A 27 39.40 -32.12 -17.61
N VAL A 28 39.04 -31.17 -18.49
CA VAL A 28 38.40 -29.91 -18.12
C VAL A 28 36.90 -30.21 -17.98
N PRO A 29 36.29 -30.09 -16.79
CA PRO A 29 34.84 -30.21 -16.67
C PRO A 29 34.18 -29.07 -17.43
N PRO A 30 33.14 -29.32 -18.24
CA PRO A 30 32.45 -28.28 -18.99
C PRO A 30 31.57 -27.45 -18.05
N ASP A 31 31.70 -26.12 -18.15
CA ASP A 31 30.66 -25.10 -17.97
C ASP A 31 29.82 -25.02 -16.67
N SER A 32 30.06 -25.87 -15.68
CA SER A 32 29.23 -25.92 -14.47
C SER A 32 29.44 -24.70 -13.57
N GLY A 33 30.65 -24.12 -13.58
CA GLY A 33 30.95 -22.86 -12.90
C GLY A 33 30.35 -21.62 -13.59
N ALA A 34 30.28 -21.62 -14.93
CA ALA A 34 29.69 -20.52 -15.69
C ALA A 34 28.17 -20.48 -15.56
N GLN A 35 27.51 -21.64 -15.52
CA GLN A 35 26.07 -21.76 -15.28
C GLN A 35 25.67 -21.45 -13.84
N ALA A 36 26.47 -21.86 -12.84
CA ALA A 36 26.22 -21.51 -11.44
C ALA A 36 26.36 -19.99 -11.18
N LEU A 37 27.40 -19.35 -11.73
CA LEU A 37 27.56 -17.89 -11.67
C LEU A 37 26.44 -17.12 -12.39
N GLY A 38 25.92 -17.66 -13.49
CA GLY A 38 24.78 -17.10 -14.21
C GLY A 38 23.47 -17.22 -13.42
N LEU A 39 23.21 -18.39 -12.84
CA LEU A 39 22.01 -18.67 -12.07
C LEU A 39 21.99 -17.88 -10.73
N GLU A 40 23.12 -17.79 -10.02
CA GLU A 40 23.24 -16.96 -8.82
C GLU A 40 23.08 -15.47 -9.12
N ARG A 41 23.59 -14.99 -10.25
CA ARG A 41 23.42 -13.60 -10.69
C ARG A 41 21.97 -13.29 -11.10
N VAL A 42 21.30 -14.24 -11.76
CA VAL A 42 19.87 -14.13 -12.10
C VAL A 42 19.01 -14.22 -10.83
N MET A 43 19.31 -15.13 -9.91
CA MET A 43 18.62 -15.22 -8.61
C MET A 43 18.85 -13.96 -7.77
N GLY A 44 20.08 -13.43 -7.72
CA GLY A 44 20.39 -12.19 -7.02
C GLY A 44 19.70 -10.97 -7.62
N PHE A 45 19.58 -10.91 -8.96
CA PHE A 45 18.81 -9.88 -9.65
C PHE A 45 17.31 -10.00 -9.33
N ILE A 46 16.71 -11.19 -9.45
CA ILE A 46 15.29 -11.42 -9.10
C ILE A 46 15.02 -11.08 -7.63
N ALA A 47 15.86 -11.55 -6.71
CA ALA A 47 15.74 -11.27 -5.28
C ALA A 47 15.79 -9.77 -4.96
N SER A 48 16.53 -8.98 -5.75
CA SER A 48 16.60 -7.51 -5.58
C SER A 48 15.27 -6.80 -5.86
N PHE A 49 14.39 -7.40 -6.67
CA PHE A 49 13.05 -6.86 -6.96
C PHE A 49 11.96 -7.43 -6.04
N VAL A 50 12.16 -8.62 -5.47
CA VAL A 50 11.15 -9.27 -4.62
C VAL A 50 10.79 -8.39 -3.42
N ALA A 51 11.79 -7.91 -2.67
CA ALA A 51 11.53 -7.12 -1.47
C ALA A 51 10.83 -5.77 -1.78
N PRO A 52 11.29 -4.95 -2.74
CA PRO A 52 10.59 -3.72 -3.14
C PRO A 52 9.18 -3.97 -3.69
N ILE A 53 8.98 -4.99 -4.54
CA ILE A 53 7.66 -5.32 -5.07
C ILE A 53 6.72 -5.72 -3.95
N THR A 54 7.18 -6.59 -3.04
CA THR A 54 6.36 -7.01 -1.89
C THR A 54 5.97 -5.82 -1.04
N LEU A 55 6.92 -4.91 -0.74
CA LEU A 55 6.62 -3.70 0.00
C LEU A 55 5.59 -2.82 -0.72
N ILE A 56 5.77 -2.58 -2.02
CA ILE A 56 4.83 -1.79 -2.82
C ILE A 56 3.45 -2.44 -2.80
N THR A 57 3.36 -3.74 -3.07
CA THR A 57 2.10 -4.49 -3.05
C THR A 57 1.43 -4.44 -1.68
N SER A 58 2.18 -4.61 -0.59
CA SER A 58 1.65 -4.51 0.78
C SER A 58 1.14 -3.10 1.10
N LEU A 59 1.83 -2.04 0.65
CA LEU A 59 1.37 -0.66 0.82
C LEU A 59 0.10 -0.40 0.01
N LEU A 60 0.08 -0.79 -1.27
CA LEU A 60 -1.12 -0.67 -2.12
C LEU A 60 -2.30 -1.40 -1.49
N PHE A 61 -2.10 -2.62 -0.99
CA PHE A 61 -3.13 -3.37 -0.28
C PHE A 61 -3.62 -2.62 0.97
N TYR A 62 -2.70 -2.19 1.86
CA TYR A 62 -3.05 -1.53 3.11
C TYR A 62 -3.83 -0.22 2.88
N PHE A 63 -3.35 0.66 2.00
CA PHE A 63 -4.03 1.93 1.76
C PHE A 63 -5.32 1.77 0.94
N GLY A 64 -5.37 0.76 0.05
CA GLY A 64 -6.60 0.33 -0.60
C GLY A 64 -7.65 -0.15 0.41
N TYR A 65 -7.23 -0.95 1.40
CA TYR A 65 -8.08 -1.40 2.50
C TYR A 65 -8.58 -0.24 3.37
N VAL A 66 -7.68 0.62 3.86
CA VAL A 66 -8.02 1.75 4.74
C VAL A 66 -9.01 2.70 4.07
N SER A 67 -8.80 3.04 2.80
CA SER A 67 -9.73 3.89 2.05
C SER A 67 -11.08 3.21 1.81
N SER A 68 -11.09 1.92 1.45
CA SER A 68 -12.33 1.16 1.23
C SER A 68 -13.13 1.01 2.52
N ARG A 69 -12.46 0.77 3.65
CA ARG A 69 -13.09 0.68 4.97
C ARG A 69 -13.85 1.97 5.30
N GLU A 70 -13.22 3.13 5.16
CA GLU A 70 -13.90 4.41 5.43
C GLU A 70 -15.01 4.71 4.43
N TYR A 71 -14.85 4.29 3.17
CA TYR A 71 -15.89 4.43 2.16
C TYR A 71 -17.15 3.62 2.52
N PHE A 72 -17.02 2.33 2.83
CA PHE A 72 -18.17 1.48 3.16
C PHE A 72 -18.75 1.79 4.54
N ARG A 73 -17.91 2.17 5.52
CA ARG A 73 -18.34 2.58 6.85
C ARG A 73 -19.30 3.78 6.81
N TYR A 74 -19.12 4.69 5.85
CA TYR A 74 -20.06 5.80 5.64
C TYR A 74 -21.48 5.32 5.33
N PHE A 75 -21.62 4.20 4.62
CA PHE A 75 -22.90 3.55 4.33
C PHE A 75 -23.33 2.53 5.40
N GLY A 76 -22.65 2.48 6.54
CA GLY A 76 -22.93 1.52 7.63
C GLY A 76 -22.54 0.08 7.31
N VAL A 77 -21.70 -0.14 6.29
CA VAL A 77 -21.23 -1.47 5.88
C VAL A 77 -19.80 -1.69 6.35
N ASP A 78 -19.54 -2.82 7.00
CA ASP A 78 -18.17 -3.26 7.26
C ASP A 78 -17.58 -3.93 6.02
N VAL A 79 -16.43 -3.43 5.56
CA VAL A 79 -15.74 -3.93 4.37
C VAL A 79 -15.31 -5.38 4.53
N ASP A 80 -15.06 -5.83 5.77
CA ASP A 80 -14.64 -7.20 6.06
C ASP A 80 -15.76 -8.22 5.81
N LEU A 81 -17.02 -7.78 5.81
CA LEU A 81 -18.18 -8.63 5.49
C LEU A 81 -18.39 -8.81 3.98
N LEU A 82 -17.79 -7.95 3.16
CA LEU A 82 -17.95 -7.99 1.70
C LEU A 82 -17.19 -9.17 1.06
N GLY A 83 -16.25 -9.79 1.77
CA GLY A 83 -15.43 -10.87 1.23
C GLY A 83 -14.54 -10.43 0.06
N LEU A 84 -14.12 -9.16 0.02
CA LEU A 84 -13.24 -8.64 -1.03
C LEU A 84 -11.87 -9.33 -0.97
N SER A 85 -11.37 -9.70 -2.14
CA SER A 85 -10.06 -10.29 -2.29
C SER A 85 -8.94 -9.25 -2.10
N PRO A 86 -7.72 -9.65 -1.71
CA PRO A 86 -6.57 -8.74 -1.64
C PRO A 86 -6.30 -7.98 -2.95
N ARG A 87 -6.56 -8.63 -4.10
CA ARG A 87 -6.42 -8.02 -5.44
C ARG A 87 -7.34 -6.80 -5.62
N GLU A 88 -8.55 -6.88 -5.10
CA GLU A 88 -9.57 -5.83 -5.22
C GLU A 88 -9.22 -4.59 -4.39
N PHE A 89 -8.53 -4.77 -3.26
CA PHE A 89 -7.98 -3.64 -2.50
C PHE A 89 -6.83 -2.97 -3.24
N VAL A 90 -5.91 -3.74 -3.82
CA VAL A 90 -4.80 -3.20 -4.61
C VAL A 90 -5.31 -2.35 -5.78
N MET A 91 -6.36 -2.81 -6.47
CA MET A 91 -6.96 -2.07 -7.60
C MET A 91 -7.65 -0.76 -7.19
N ARG A 92 -8.14 -0.65 -5.95
CA ARG A 92 -8.77 0.57 -5.43
C ARG A 92 -7.78 1.58 -4.84
N SER A 93 -6.54 1.17 -4.60
CA SER A 93 -5.51 2.00 -3.96
C SER A 93 -4.99 3.22 -4.75
N PRO A 94 -4.96 3.25 -6.11
CA PRO A 94 -4.33 4.36 -6.84
C PRO A 94 -4.92 5.72 -6.50
N GLY A 95 -6.25 5.83 -6.37
CA GLY A 95 -6.90 7.09 -6.02
C GLY A 95 -6.44 7.65 -4.66
N ALA A 96 -6.32 6.77 -3.66
CA ALA A 96 -5.92 7.16 -2.30
C ALA A 96 -4.43 7.52 -2.19
N LEU A 97 -3.58 6.95 -3.05
CA LEU A 97 -2.12 7.08 -2.97
C LEU A 97 -1.51 8.07 -3.96
N PHE A 98 -2.18 8.37 -5.07
CA PHE A 98 -1.63 9.21 -6.12
C PHE A 98 -1.19 10.58 -5.58
N VAL A 99 -2.06 11.27 -4.84
CA VAL A 99 -1.76 12.58 -4.27
C VAL A 99 -0.64 12.52 -3.22
N PRO A 100 -0.68 11.64 -2.19
CA PRO A 100 0.43 11.48 -1.25
C PRO A 100 1.78 11.19 -1.92
N VAL A 101 1.82 10.25 -2.86
CA VAL A 101 3.06 9.86 -3.55
C VAL A 101 3.60 11.02 -4.37
N MET A 102 2.74 11.75 -5.10
CA MET A 102 3.16 12.91 -5.88
C MET A 102 3.72 14.03 -4.99
N ILE A 103 3.07 14.32 -3.86
CA ILE A 103 3.58 15.30 -2.88
C ILE A 103 4.94 14.86 -2.33
N LEU A 104 5.09 13.59 -1.95
CA LEU A 104 6.36 13.06 -1.43
C LEU A 104 7.48 13.12 -2.47
N LEU A 105 7.20 12.81 -3.75
CA LEU A 105 8.18 12.91 -4.83
C LEU A 105 8.61 14.36 -5.09
N LEU A 106 7.66 15.30 -5.13
CA LEU A 106 7.95 16.73 -5.28
C LEU A 106 8.73 17.28 -4.09
N LEU A 107 8.36 16.88 -2.87
CA LEU A 107 9.08 17.25 -1.66
C LEU A 107 10.49 16.68 -1.66
N ALA A 108 10.68 15.42 -2.05
CA ALA A 108 12.00 14.81 -2.18
C ALA A 108 12.88 15.54 -3.22
N ALA A 109 12.30 15.96 -4.34
CA ALA A 109 13.00 16.75 -5.36
C ALA A 109 13.40 18.14 -4.82
N ALA A 110 12.46 18.85 -4.16
CA ALA A 110 12.70 20.15 -3.55
C ALA A 110 13.77 20.09 -2.44
N LEU A 111 13.68 19.10 -1.55
CA LEU A 111 14.66 18.85 -0.48
C LEU A 111 16.03 18.48 -1.06
N SER A 112 16.08 17.70 -2.14
CA SER A 112 17.35 17.37 -2.82
C SER A 112 18.03 18.61 -3.41
N LEU A 113 17.25 19.51 -4.03
CA LEU A 113 17.76 20.78 -4.54
C LEU A 113 18.22 21.69 -3.38
N GLY A 114 17.39 21.82 -2.35
CA GLY A 114 17.71 22.56 -1.13
C GLY A 114 18.99 22.04 -0.46
N HIS A 115 19.15 20.72 -0.36
CA HIS A 115 20.36 20.07 0.16
C HIS A 115 21.61 20.44 -0.65
N ARG A 116 21.53 20.43 -1.99
CA ARG A 116 22.64 20.82 -2.86
C ARG A 116 23.04 22.29 -2.66
N VAL A 117 22.05 23.19 -2.60
CA VAL A 117 22.28 24.62 -2.36
C VAL A 117 22.88 24.84 -0.97
N LEU A 118 22.32 24.20 0.05
CA LEU A 118 22.80 24.29 1.43
C LEU A 118 24.23 23.76 1.57
N ARG A 119 24.56 22.61 0.98
CA ARG A 119 25.94 22.09 0.96
C ARG A 119 26.92 23.05 0.28
N ARG A 120 26.54 23.65 -0.85
CA ARG A 120 27.37 24.67 -1.53
C ARG A 120 27.62 25.87 -0.63
N ARG A 121 26.58 26.38 0.03
CA ARG A 121 26.67 27.52 0.97
C ARG A 121 27.50 27.18 2.21
N LEU A 122 27.36 25.98 2.76
CA LEU A 122 28.12 25.53 3.93
C LEU A 122 29.60 25.37 3.60
N ARG A 123 29.95 24.79 2.44
CA ARG A 123 31.36 24.68 2.00
C ARG A 123 32.05 26.04 1.82
N ALA A 124 31.30 27.06 1.40
CA ALA A 124 31.79 28.42 1.27
C ALA A 124 31.78 29.21 2.60
N ALA A 125 31.17 28.67 3.66
CA ALA A 125 31.03 29.34 4.95
C ALA A 125 32.09 28.86 5.95
N GLY A 126 32.56 29.75 6.82
CA GLY A 126 33.44 29.41 7.94
C GLY A 126 32.74 28.55 9.01
N ALA A 127 33.54 27.83 9.80
CA ALA A 127 33.10 26.95 10.88
C ALA A 127 31.99 27.53 11.79
N PRO A 128 32.05 28.78 12.32
CA PRO A 128 31.02 29.29 13.23
C PRO A 128 29.63 29.40 12.56
N ARG A 129 29.59 29.76 11.27
CA ARG A 129 28.34 29.85 10.52
C ARG A 129 27.77 28.46 10.22
N GLN A 130 28.64 27.47 9.94
CA GLN A 130 28.22 26.08 9.76
C GLN A 130 27.58 25.54 11.05
N HIS A 131 28.25 25.69 12.19
CA HIS A 131 27.71 25.28 13.49
C HIS A 131 26.37 25.95 13.80
N ARG A 132 26.25 27.27 13.60
CA ARG A 132 24.99 27.99 13.82
C ARG A 132 23.84 27.41 12.98
N VAL A 133 24.06 27.16 11.69
CA VAL A 133 23.01 26.60 10.82
C VAL A 133 22.60 25.20 11.27
N VAL A 134 23.57 24.33 11.59
CA VAL A 134 23.29 22.98 12.08
C VAL A 134 22.53 23.02 13.40
N THR A 135 22.93 23.87 14.35
CA THR A 135 22.25 24.04 15.63
C THR A 135 20.83 24.55 15.46
N VAL A 136 20.59 25.52 14.56
CA VAL A 136 19.23 26.02 14.29
C VAL A 136 18.34 24.91 13.75
N ILE A 137 18.82 24.10 12.79
CA ILE A 137 18.05 22.97 12.26
C ILE A 137 17.80 21.91 13.34
N ALA A 138 18.81 21.61 14.17
CA ALA A 138 18.69 20.66 15.26
C ALA A 138 17.66 21.10 16.31
N VAL A 139 17.72 22.37 16.73
CA VAL A 139 16.77 22.95 17.71
C VAL A 139 15.36 22.98 17.13
N ALA A 140 15.18 23.37 15.87
CA ALA A 140 13.88 23.34 15.21
C ALA A 140 13.31 21.90 15.11
N GLY A 141 14.16 20.92 14.74
CA GLY A 141 13.77 19.51 14.70
C GLY A 141 13.39 18.98 16.08
N ALA A 142 14.18 19.27 17.11
CA ALA A 142 13.90 18.87 18.49
C ALA A 142 12.62 19.53 19.02
N ALA A 143 12.41 20.82 18.76
CA ALA A 143 11.20 21.53 19.17
C ALA A 143 9.94 20.94 18.52
N LEU A 144 9.99 20.63 17.22
CA LEU A 144 8.89 19.96 16.52
C LEU A 144 8.67 18.53 17.04
N LEU A 145 9.72 17.77 17.31
CA LEU A 145 9.59 16.43 17.93
C LEU A 145 8.90 16.51 19.29
N LEU A 146 9.32 17.43 20.15
CA LEU A 146 8.70 17.63 21.46
C LEU A 146 7.25 18.09 21.33
N ALA A 147 6.93 18.96 20.37
CA ALA A 147 5.56 19.36 20.07
C ALA A 147 4.71 18.16 19.61
N GLY A 148 5.20 17.37 18.64
CA GLY A 148 4.51 16.18 18.14
C GLY A 148 4.33 15.11 19.22
N LEU A 149 5.33 14.91 20.08
CA LEU A 149 5.25 13.98 21.20
C LEU A 149 4.24 14.46 22.26
N SER A 150 4.20 15.77 22.51
CA SER A 150 3.20 16.37 23.38
C SER A 150 1.80 16.15 22.82
N LEU A 151 1.59 16.40 21.51
CA LEU A 151 0.31 16.11 20.86
C LEU A 151 -0.06 14.61 20.98
N ALA A 152 0.89 13.71 20.75
CA ALA A 152 0.67 12.27 20.91
C ALA A 152 0.26 11.89 22.34
N PHE A 153 0.91 12.47 23.35
CA PHE A 153 0.61 12.21 24.76
C PHE A 153 -0.75 12.80 25.19
N LEU A 154 -1.14 13.95 24.65
CA LEU A 154 -2.44 14.58 24.92
C LEU A 154 -3.60 14.02 24.08
N PHE A 155 -3.48 12.80 23.52
CA PHE A 155 -4.54 12.17 22.72
C PHE A 155 -5.91 12.16 23.41
N ALA A 156 -5.95 11.86 24.72
CA ALA A 156 -7.20 11.81 25.48
C ALA A 156 -7.96 13.15 25.52
N VAL A 157 -7.26 14.27 25.36
CA VAL A 157 -7.84 15.62 25.42
C VAL A 157 -8.05 16.19 24.02
N LEU A 158 -7.11 15.97 23.09
CA LEU A 158 -7.12 16.54 21.74
C LEU A 158 -7.67 15.59 20.67
N GLY A 159 -7.98 14.34 20.99
CA GLY A 159 -8.36 13.32 20.00
C GLY A 159 -9.64 13.60 19.22
N SER A 160 -10.53 14.46 19.75
CA SER A 160 -11.74 14.91 19.06
C SER A 160 -11.48 15.97 17.98
N TRP A 161 -10.30 16.58 17.96
CA TRP A 161 -9.93 17.57 16.96
C TRP A 161 -9.78 16.90 15.58
N PRO A 162 -10.54 17.30 14.54
CA PRO A 162 -10.57 16.57 13.26
C PRO A 162 -9.22 16.43 12.55
N PHE A 163 -8.30 17.39 12.76
CA PHE A 163 -6.97 17.39 12.12
C PHE A 163 -5.90 16.71 12.96
N TYR A 164 -6.19 16.34 14.20
CA TYR A 164 -5.27 15.62 15.09
C TYR A 164 -4.58 14.42 14.43
N PRO A 165 -5.30 13.46 13.81
CA PRO A 165 -4.68 12.27 13.22
C PRO A 165 -3.78 12.57 12.03
N PHE A 166 -3.80 13.79 11.49
CA PHE A 166 -2.92 14.22 10.41
C PHE A 166 -1.74 15.04 10.95
N VAL A 167 -2.03 16.04 11.79
CA VAL A 167 -1.04 17.02 12.28
C VAL A 167 -0.01 16.38 13.19
N THR A 168 -0.45 15.51 14.11
CA THR A 168 0.43 14.84 15.08
C THR A 168 1.54 14.02 14.40
N PRO A 169 1.22 13.03 13.54
CA PRO A 169 2.27 12.26 12.87
C PRO A 169 3.09 13.09 11.87
N LEU A 170 2.51 14.14 11.27
CA LEU A 170 3.24 15.03 10.36
C LEU A 170 4.31 15.84 11.09
N ILE A 171 3.97 16.43 12.24
CA ILE A 171 4.92 17.18 13.07
C ILE A 171 6.04 16.26 13.57
N LEU A 172 5.70 15.04 14.01
CA LEU A 172 6.69 14.03 14.38
C LEU A 172 7.62 13.68 13.22
N ALA A 173 7.07 13.43 12.02
CA ALA A 173 7.83 13.09 10.84
C ALA A 173 8.79 14.23 10.45
N VAL A 174 8.30 15.46 10.38
CA VAL A 174 9.11 16.64 10.00
C VAL A 174 10.17 16.93 11.06
N GLY A 175 9.81 16.89 12.34
CA GLY A 175 10.77 17.09 13.44
C GLY A 175 11.88 16.04 13.42
N ALA A 176 11.52 14.76 13.24
CA ALA A 176 12.47 13.67 13.13
C ALA A 176 13.38 13.81 11.91
N GLY A 177 12.82 14.18 10.75
CA GLY A 177 13.58 14.42 9.53
C GLY A 177 14.59 15.56 9.67
N LEU A 178 14.20 16.68 10.28
CA LEU A 178 15.11 17.80 10.53
C LEU A 178 16.22 17.44 11.53
N ALA A 179 15.88 16.75 12.62
CA ALA A 179 16.86 16.29 13.61
C ALA A 179 17.83 15.26 13.01
N ALA A 180 17.33 14.30 12.22
CA ALA A 180 18.15 13.32 11.51
C ALA A 180 19.09 14.01 10.51
N TYR A 181 18.57 15.00 9.79
CA TYR A 181 19.33 15.78 8.82
C TYR A 181 20.45 16.58 9.50
N ALA A 182 20.16 17.30 10.59
CA ALA A 182 21.16 18.03 11.36
C ALA A 182 22.24 17.09 11.93
N ALA A 183 21.85 15.96 12.52
CA ALA A 183 22.79 14.96 13.04
C ALA A 183 23.64 14.35 11.92
N SER A 184 23.08 14.11 10.73
CA SER A 184 23.82 13.61 9.58
C SER A 184 24.88 14.60 9.09
N ILE A 185 24.55 15.90 9.02
CA ILE A 185 25.50 16.94 8.63
C ILE A 185 26.59 17.09 9.69
N ALA A 186 26.21 17.18 10.97
CA ALA A 186 27.14 17.30 12.08
C ALA A 186 28.19 16.17 12.06
N ARG A 187 27.76 14.92 11.87
CA ARG A 187 28.65 13.75 11.71
C ARG A 187 29.61 13.88 10.54
N THR A 188 29.11 14.34 9.38
CA THR A 188 29.98 14.51 8.20
C THR A 188 31.00 15.63 8.37
N LEU A 189 30.72 16.63 9.21
CA LEU A 189 31.64 17.74 9.50
C LEU A 189 32.65 17.38 10.59
N SER A 190 32.23 16.65 11.64
CA SER A 190 33.11 16.26 12.76
C SER A 190 33.96 15.02 12.47
N GLY A 191 33.63 14.25 11.43
CA GLY A 191 34.27 12.95 11.14
C GLY A 191 33.93 11.86 12.15
N ALA A 192 33.05 12.13 13.13
CA ALA A 192 32.71 11.19 14.19
C ALA A 192 31.82 10.04 13.69
N ARG A 193 32.16 8.81 14.06
CA ARG A 193 31.34 7.61 13.79
C ARG A 193 30.14 7.48 14.75
N GLU A 194 30.19 8.17 15.89
CA GLU A 194 29.16 8.17 16.93
C GLU A 194 27.83 8.80 16.43
N GLY A 195 26.69 8.37 16.99
CA GLY A 195 25.37 8.90 16.64
C GLY A 195 24.70 8.30 15.39
N ARG A 196 25.23 7.21 14.81
CA ARG A 196 24.56 6.51 13.68
C ARG A 196 23.23 5.92 14.14
N SER A 197 23.20 5.34 15.33
CA SER A 197 22.00 4.81 15.97
C SER A 197 20.92 5.88 16.12
N LEU A 198 21.27 7.08 16.58
CA LEU A 198 20.34 8.21 16.70
C LEU A 198 19.74 8.59 15.34
N VAL A 199 20.56 8.73 14.30
CA VAL A 199 20.06 9.02 12.94
C VAL A 199 19.12 7.92 12.46
N VAL A 200 19.45 6.65 12.68
CA VAL A 200 18.59 5.51 12.32
C VAL A 200 17.25 5.58 13.06
N LEU A 201 17.25 5.83 14.38
CA LEU A 201 16.03 5.96 15.17
C LEU A 201 15.15 7.13 14.68
N LEU A 202 15.75 8.29 14.40
CA LEU A 202 15.03 9.44 13.87
C LEU A 202 14.46 9.17 12.46
N VAL A 203 15.20 8.44 11.61
CA VAL A 203 14.69 8.02 10.31
C VAL A 203 13.52 7.05 10.46
N LEU A 204 13.55 6.12 11.43
CA LEU A 204 12.42 5.24 11.72
C LEU A 204 11.18 6.03 12.16
N VAL A 205 11.34 7.06 13.00
CA VAL A 205 10.24 7.96 13.39
C VAL A 205 9.71 8.74 12.18
N LEU A 206 10.60 9.25 11.31
CA LEU A 206 10.22 9.90 10.06
C LEU A 206 9.37 8.97 9.19
N VAL A 207 9.79 7.72 9.00
CA VAL A 207 9.08 6.73 8.18
C VAL A 207 7.73 6.38 8.81
N ALA A 208 7.69 6.10 10.12
CA ALA A 208 6.45 5.76 10.83
C ALA A 208 5.45 6.93 10.83
N GLY A 209 5.89 8.15 11.06
CA GLY A 209 5.06 9.35 11.00
C GLY A 209 4.53 9.61 9.58
N THR A 210 5.39 9.48 8.56
CA THR A 210 4.96 9.62 7.16
C THR A 210 3.92 8.57 6.78
N PHE A 211 4.11 7.32 7.21
CA PHE A 211 3.16 6.24 7.00
C PHE A 211 1.81 6.56 7.65
N TRP A 212 1.80 7.00 8.91
CA TRP A 212 0.57 7.38 9.60
C TRP A 212 -0.12 8.57 8.93
N THR A 213 0.60 9.66 8.62
CA THR A 213 0.03 10.79 7.88
C THR A 213 -0.62 10.35 6.56
N THR A 214 0.04 9.45 5.82
CA THR A 214 -0.50 8.90 4.57
C THR A 214 -1.75 8.06 4.80
N ALA A 215 -1.80 7.27 5.89
CA ALA A 215 -2.97 6.49 6.26
C ALA A 215 -4.18 7.40 6.55
N THR A 216 -3.97 8.52 7.25
CA THR A 216 -5.02 9.52 7.50
C THR A 216 -5.51 10.15 6.20
N VAL A 217 -4.63 10.43 5.24
CA VAL A 217 -5.05 10.92 3.91
C VAL A 217 -5.89 9.86 3.17
N ALA A 218 -5.51 8.58 3.24
CA ALA A 218 -6.27 7.50 2.63
C ALA A 218 -7.68 7.35 3.26
N GLN A 219 -7.80 7.55 4.57
CA GLN A 219 -9.09 7.59 5.27
C GLN A 219 -9.97 8.73 4.76
N TRP A 220 -9.42 9.94 4.69
CA TRP A 220 -10.14 11.11 4.17
C TRP A 220 -10.53 10.96 2.71
N TRP A 221 -9.68 10.32 1.90
CA TRP A 221 -9.99 10.00 0.51
C TRP A 221 -11.21 9.06 0.42
N GLY A 222 -11.20 7.97 1.17
CA GLY A 222 -12.32 7.01 1.21
C GLY A 222 -13.64 7.66 1.64
N LEU A 223 -13.60 8.44 2.72
CA LEU A 223 -14.76 9.19 3.21
C LEU A 223 -15.23 10.25 2.21
N GLY A 224 -14.30 10.95 1.55
CA GLY A 224 -14.60 11.94 0.52
C GLY A 224 -15.32 11.31 -0.67
N GLN A 225 -14.84 10.16 -1.15
CA GLN A 225 -15.48 9.40 -2.22
C GLN A 225 -16.89 8.93 -1.83
N ALA A 226 -17.08 8.46 -0.59
CA ALA A 226 -18.41 8.05 -0.13
C ALA A 226 -19.39 9.23 -0.06
N ARG A 227 -18.94 10.40 0.42
CA ARG A 227 -19.75 11.62 0.42
C ARG A 227 -20.07 12.11 -0.99
N ALA A 228 -19.11 12.04 -1.90
CA ALA A 228 -19.32 12.41 -3.30
C ALA A 228 -20.38 11.51 -3.96
N LEU A 229 -20.32 10.19 -3.70
CA LEU A 229 -21.32 9.26 -4.18
C LEU A 229 -22.69 9.48 -3.52
N ALA A 230 -22.72 9.74 -2.21
CA ALA A 230 -23.97 9.99 -1.49
C ALA A 230 -24.66 11.30 -1.90
N ALA A 231 -23.93 12.24 -2.48
CA ALA A 231 -24.49 13.45 -3.06
C ALA A 231 -25.23 13.19 -4.39
N ASP A 232 -24.83 12.16 -5.13
CA ASP A 232 -25.51 11.74 -6.36
C ASP A 232 -25.37 10.23 -6.62
N PHE A 233 -26.41 9.48 -6.27
CA PHE A 233 -26.45 8.05 -6.56
C PHE A 233 -26.83 7.70 -8.00
N SER A 234 -27.05 8.67 -8.89
CA SER A 234 -27.42 8.43 -10.29
C SER A 234 -26.51 7.42 -11.00
N THR A 235 -25.24 7.38 -10.59
CA THR A 235 -24.19 6.49 -11.10
C THR A 235 -24.31 5.03 -10.64
N LEU A 236 -25.01 4.74 -9.54
CA LEU A 236 -25.24 3.37 -9.09
C LEU A 236 -26.40 2.73 -9.86
N PRO A 237 -26.33 1.43 -10.20
CA PRO A 237 -27.44 0.74 -10.85
C PRO A 237 -28.70 0.77 -9.97
N ALA A 238 -29.79 1.30 -10.53
CA ALA A 238 -31.10 1.24 -9.89
C ALA A 238 -31.65 -0.19 -9.96
N VAL A 239 -32.16 -0.70 -8.84
CA VAL A 239 -32.65 -2.07 -8.73
C VAL A 239 -34.06 -2.13 -8.14
N VAL A 240 -34.82 -3.10 -8.63
CA VAL A 240 -36.07 -3.54 -8.01
C VAL A 240 -35.79 -4.87 -7.33
N LEU A 241 -36.13 -4.97 -6.06
CA LEU A 241 -35.93 -6.17 -5.26
C LEU A 241 -37.28 -6.81 -4.99
N ASP A 242 -37.46 -8.05 -5.45
CA ASP A 242 -38.61 -8.88 -5.10
C ASP A 242 -38.20 -9.88 -4.01
N THR A 243 -39.00 -10.04 -2.95
CA THR A 243 -38.71 -10.93 -1.81
C THR A 243 -39.88 -11.84 -1.47
N GLN A 244 -39.57 -13.00 -0.87
CA GLN A 244 -40.54 -13.91 -0.27
C GLN A 244 -41.17 -13.33 1.00
N GLU A 245 -40.32 -12.85 1.91
CA GLU A 245 -40.75 -12.31 3.21
C GLU A 245 -40.74 -10.78 3.22
N ARG A 246 -41.53 -10.19 4.11
CA ARG A 246 -41.60 -8.74 4.27
C ARG A 246 -40.34 -8.22 4.96
N LEU A 247 -39.55 -7.44 4.25
CA LEU A 247 -38.51 -6.59 4.82
C LEU A 247 -39.11 -5.32 5.44
N SER A 248 -38.55 -4.90 6.57
CA SER A 248 -38.85 -3.64 7.25
C SER A 248 -37.65 -2.70 7.15
N PRO A 249 -37.51 -1.95 6.04
CA PRO A 249 -36.30 -1.16 5.77
C PRO A 249 -36.14 0.06 6.68
N GLY A 250 -37.16 0.44 7.44
CA GLY A 250 -37.11 1.55 8.41
C GLY A 250 -36.99 2.95 7.80
N ASN A 251 -36.96 3.08 6.47
CA ASN A 251 -36.79 4.33 5.75
C ASN A 251 -37.94 4.55 4.74
N ASN A 252 -38.52 5.75 4.76
CA ASN A 252 -39.61 6.17 3.87
C ASN A 252 -39.19 6.34 2.40
N ALA A 253 -37.89 6.40 2.10
CA ALA A 253 -37.36 6.48 0.74
C ALA A 253 -37.59 5.18 -0.07
N ILE A 254 -37.86 4.07 0.62
CA ILE A 254 -38.03 2.75 0.00
C ILE A 254 -39.52 2.44 -0.09
N SER A 255 -40.02 2.31 -1.32
CA SER A 255 -41.43 2.04 -1.56
C SER A 255 -41.70 0.53 -1.61
N LEU A 256 -42.74 0.09 -0.89
CA LEU A 256 -43.20 -1.30 -0.85
C LEU A 256 -44.47 -1.46 -1.69
N GLN A 257 -44.46 -2.42 -2.60
CA GLN A 257 -45.64 -2.91 -3.31
C GLN A 257 -45.86 -4.39 -2.96
N GLN A 258 -47.07 -4.74 -2.52
CA GLN A 258 -47.46 -6.15 -2.39
C GLN A 258 -47.82 -6.70 -3.77
N LEU A 259 -47.22 -7.84 -4.12
CA LEU A 259 -47.49 -8.52 -5.38
C LEU A 259 -48.78 -9.35 -5.23
N PRO A 260 -49.73 -9.26 -6.18
CA PRO A 260 -50.90 -10.11 -6.15
C PRO A 260 -50.47 -11.58 -6.26
N ALA A 261 -51.25 -12.48 -5.65
CA ALA A 261 -50.98 -13.91 -5.60
C ALA A 261 -50.84 -14.59 -6.99
N ASN A 262 -51.04 -13.87 -8.09
CA ASN A 262 -51.07 -14.35 -9.46
C ASN A 262 -50.23 -13.48 -10.43
N ASP A 263 -49.22 -12.71 -9.97
CA ASP A 263 -48.39 -11.91 -10.90
C ASP A 263 -47.62 -12.86 -11.85
N PRO A 264 -47.93 -12.92 -13.15
CA PRO A 264 -47.31 -13.86 -14.05
C PRO A 264 -45.84 -13.51 -14.20
N VAL A 265 -44.97 -14.42 -13.78
CA VAL A 265 -43.56 -14.37 -14.11
C VAL A 265 -43.46 -14.53 -15.63
N GLN A 266 -43.03 -13.49 -16.35
CA GLN A 266 -42.70 -13.64 -17.78
C GLN A 266 -41.63 -14.74 -17.91
N GLY A 267 -42.01 -15.89 -18.46
CA GLY A 267 -41.14 -17.04 -18.69
C GLY A 267 -41.38 -18.26 -17.79
N GLU A 268 -42.26 -18.21 -16.78
CA GLU A 268 -42.58 -19.38 -15.94
C GLU A 268 -44.09 -19.63 -15.84
N PRO A 269 -44.54 -20.90 -15.74
CA PRO A 269 -45.96 -21.24 -15.60
C PRO A 269 -46.57 -20.57 -14.35
N ALA A 270 -47.83 -20.14 -14.48
CA ALA A 270 -48.58 -19.30 -13.53
C ALA A 270 -48.94 -19.98 -12.18
N THR A 271 -48.12 -20.89 -11.66
CA THR A 271 -48.46 -21.77 -10.53
C THR A 271 -47.49 -21.72 -9.35
N SER A 272 -46.49 -20.83 -9.34
CA SER A 272 -45.65 -20.61 -8.15
C SER A 272 -45.37 -19.14 -7.90
N THR A 273 -46.21 -18.51 -7.08
CA THR A 273 -45.98 -17.15 -6.59
C THR A 273 -44.88 -17.18 -5.55
N LYS A 274 -43.64 -17.26 -6.04
CA LYS A 274 -42.42 -17.36 -5.23
C LYS A 274 -42.08 -16.04 -4.54
N TYR A 275 -42.64 -14.90 -4.94
CA TYR A 275 -42.33 -13.60 -4.34
C TYR A 275 -43.61 -12.83 -4.03
N HIS A 276 -43.67 -12.23 -2.84
CA HIS A 276 -44.88 -11.57 -2.33
C HIS A 276 -44.71 -10.05 -2.17
N TYR A 277 -43.47 -9.57 -2.12
CA TYR A 277 -43.17 -8.16 -1.87
C TYR A 277 -42.19 -7.63 -2.92
N ARG A 278 -42.42 -6.41 -3.39
CA ARG A 278 -41.57 -5.70 -4.34
C ARG A 278 -41.14 -4.36 -3.73
N TYR A 279 -39.84 -4.11 -3.75
CA TYR A 279 -39.23 -2.89 -3.25
C TYR A 279 -38.66 -2.05 -4.38
N PHE A 280 -38.91 -0.75 -4.32
CA PHE A 280 -38.37 0.27 -5.22
C PHE A 280 -37.59 1.32 -4.44
N GLY A 281 -36.83 2.14 -5.16
CA GLY A 281 -36.02 3.19 -4.55
C GLY A 281 -34.70 2.65 -4.01
N LEU A 282 -34.18 1.57 -4.58
CA LEU A 282 -32.96 0.90 -4.16
C LEU A 282 -31.90 1.00 -5.25
N ARG A 283 -30.65 1.16 -4.84
CA ARG A 283 -29.47 1.14 -5.69
C ARG A 283 -28.46 0.14 -5.18
N LEU A 284 -27.82 -0.56 -6.10
CA LEU A 284 -26.80 -1.55 -5.77
C LEU A 284 -25.49 -0.83 -5.45
N LEU A 285 -25.09 -0.83 -4.18
CA LEU A 285 -23.82 -0.27 -3.74
C LEU A 285 -22.66 -1.20 -4.07
N VAL A 286 -22.79 -2.48 -3.68
CA VAL A 286 -21.78 -3.50 -3.93
C VAL A 286 -22.41 -4.90 -3.85
N PHE A 287 -21.84 -5.83 -4.59
CA PHE A 287 -22.08 -7.26 -4.44
C PHE A 287 -20.80 -7.92 -3.94
N GLY A 288 -20.88 -8.69 -2.86
CA GLY A 288 -19.73 -9.30 -2.23
C GLY A 288 -20.16 -10.39 -1.25
N GLY A 289 -19.37 -11.47 -1.13
CA GLY A 289 -19.65 -12.56 -0.21
C GLY A 289 -21.00 -13.25 -0.44
N GLY A 290 -21.52 -13.24 -1.68
CA GLY A 290 -22.84 -13.78 -2.02
C GLY A 290 -24.01 -12.94 -1.53
N ARG A 291 -23.77 -11.68 -1.13
CA ARG A 291 -24.79 -10.76 -0.61
C ARG A 291 -24.87 -9.49 -1.45
N LEU A 292 -26.08 -8.97 -1.58
CA LEU A 292 -26.38 -7.68 -2.18
C LEU A 292 -26.44 -6.63 -1.07
N TYR A 293 -25.69 -5.54 -1.25
CA TYR A 293 -25.72 -4.38 -0.38
C TYR A 293 -26.44 -3.26 -1.12
N LEU A 294 -27.64 -2.94 -0.65
CA LEU A 294 -28.55 -2.03 -1.31
C LEU A 294 -28.74 -0.77 -0.47
N VAL A 295 -28.54 0.39 -1.09
CA VAL A 295 -28.78 1.70 -0.48
C VAL A 295 -30.05 2.32 -1.03
N PRO A 296 -30.74 3.20 -0.29
CA PRO A 296 -31.87 3.95 -0.83
C PRO A 296 -31.42 4.93 -1.93
N ASP A 297 -32.36 5.34 -2.79
CA ASP A 297 -32.14 6.31 -3.87
C ASP A 297 -31.63 7.67 -3.40
N ASN A 298 -31.87 8.02 -2.14
CA ASN A 298 -31.37 9.23 -1.51
C ASN A 298 -30.76 8.89 -0.14
N TRP A 299 -29.54 9.37 0.11
CA TRP A 299 -28.86 9.15 1.37
C TRP A 299 -29.30 10.19 2.41
N SER A 300 -29.77 9.73 3.56
CA SER A 300 -30.20 10.57 4.68
C SER A 300 -29.63 10.04 6.00
N PRO A 301 -29.66 10.81 7.10
CA PRO A 301 -29.20 10.33 8.41
C PRO A 301 -29.96 9.09 8.92
N ASP A 302 -31.22 8.92 8.50
CA ASP A 302 -32.06 7.78 8.87
C ASP A 302 -31.97 6.63 7.85
N ALA A 303 -31.14 6.78 6.81
CA ALA A 303 -30.93 5.75 5.82
C ALA A 303 -30.11 4.58 6.38
N SER A 304 -30.49 3.38 5.97
CA SER A 304 -29.78 2.15 6.29
C SER A 304 -29.44 1.39 5.01
N THR A 305 -28.31 0.68 5.01
CA THR A 305 -27.98 -0.26 3.94
C THR A 305 -28.66 -1.59 4.20
N ILE A 306 -29.44 -2.06 3.23
CA ILE A 306 -30.11 -3.36 3.30
C ILE A 306 -29.17 -4.42 2.76
N VAL A 307 -28.98 -5.47 3.53
CA VAL A 307 -28.15 -6.62 3.16
C VAL A 307 -29.05 -7.83 2.94
N VAL A 308 -28.97 -8.41 1.75
CA VAL A 308 -29.81 -9.54 1.35
C VAL A 308 -28.93 -10.62 0.72
N PRO A 309 -29.11 -11.91 1.06
CA PRO A 309 -28.43 -12.99 0.35
C PRO A 309 -28.87 -13.01 -1.12
N TYR A 310 -27.94 -13.30 -2.04
CA TYR A 310 -28.29 -13.51 -3.45
C TYR A 310 -28.57 -14.99 -3.70
N ASP A 311 -29.77 -15.41 -3.34
CA ASP A 311 -30.26 -16.79 -3.46
C ASP A 311 -31.70 -16.82 -3.99
N ASP A 312 -32.32 -17.99 -3.93
CA ASP A 312 -33.68 -18.24 -4.39
C ASP A 312 -34.78 -17.47 -3.61
N SER A 313 -34.45 -16.87 -2.47
CA SER A 313 -35.40 -16.09 -1.65
C SER A 313 -35.70 -14.71 -2.23
N VAL A 314 -34.82 -14.22 -3.12
CA VAL A 314 -34.93 -12.88 -3.70
C VAL A 314 -34.69 -12.85 -5.20
N ARG A 315 -35.38 -11.94 -5.88
CA ARG A 315 -35.16 -11.67 -7.31
C ARG A 315 -34.76 -10.22 -7.51
N LEU A 316 -33.57 -10.02 -8.05
CA LEU A 316 -33.03 -8.72 -8.41
C LEU A 316 -33.36 -8.38 -9.87
N ARG A 317 -33.88 -7.18 -10.12
CA ARG A 317 -34.06 -6.65 -11.48
C ARG A 317 -33.37 -5.31 -11.60
N PHE A 318 -32.44 -5.17 -12.54
CA PHE A 318 -31.86 -3.87 -12.87
C PHE A 318 -32.87 -3.04 -13.65
N ARG A 319 -33.12 -1.80 -13.22
CA ARG A 319 -33.89 -0.84 -14.02
C ARG A 319 -33.01 -0.32 -15.14
N PHE A 320 -33.58 -0.26 -16.34
CA PHE A 320 -32.95 0.36 -17.48
C PHE A 320 -32.64 1.82 -17.12
N ALA A 321 -31.38 2.22 -17.21
CA ALA A 321 -31.02 3.62 -17.16
C ALA A 321 -31.60 4.26 -18.43
N PRO A 322 -32.48 5.26 -18.35
CA PRO A 322 -33.00 5.90 -19.55
C PRO A 322 -31.83 6.54 -20.31
N ASP A 323 -31.47 5.96 -21.46
CA ASP A 323 -30.64 6.63 -22.45
C ASP A 323 -31.45 7.80 -23.02
N ILE A 324 -30.81 8.93 -23.28
CA ILE A 324 -31.44 10.05 -23.98
C ILE A 324 -31.84 9.62 -25.40
N ASN A 325 -31.26 8.51 -25.93
CA ASN A 325 -31.70 7.84 -27.15
C ASN A 325 -31.75 6.30 -27.01
N PRO A 326 -32.86 5.71 -26.55
CA PRO A 326 -33.00 4.25 -26.56
C PRO A 326 -33.03 3.71 -28.01
N PRO A 327 -32.39 2.56 -28.30
CA PRO A 327 -32.59 1.89 -29.58
C PRO A 327 -34.07 1.50 -29.74
N ARG A 328 -34.64 1.84 -30.89
CA ARG A 328 -36.04 1.54 -31.26
C ARG A 328 -36.25 0.06 -31.54
#